data_AF-A0A9E4B8G2-F1
#
_entry.id   AF-A0A9E4B8G2-F1
#
_cell.length_a   1.000
_cell.length_b   1.000
_cell.length_c   1.000
_cell.angle_alpha   90.00
_cell.angle_beta   90.00
_cell.angle_gamma   90.00
#
_symmetry.space_group_name_H-M   'P 1'
#
loop_
_entity.id
_entity.type
_entity.pdbx_description
1 polymer ?
#
loop_
_entity_poly.entity_id
_entity_poly.type
_entity_poly.pdbx_seq_one_letter_code
_entity_poly.pdbx_strand_id
1 'polypeptide(L)'
;MSTDSRTVVSPFPEERPKVVVERLREKASAVDMRELTWWFVVPELHDEVRWAEYQPIHGGSEWRLTWTNTMRAARGAVLHDRECVEIDVEEQHFAVDGLLDPMTADRHTRVWGRLNDREAEWLGVERLASDGTRKLRTFLDDGFELDWGTCPRRIDAGEWLVADEDGQIGRCRDSPTVFADGVFAVRVGEQSLTCTRVVEVEKDASELDVVIFAFVDDGGRTLLFRRYDGNRRVARDESRNRQDLLPQAERIVIDGMTFVHSYDYLTAMACGIDD
;
A
#
# COMPACT_ATOMS: atom_id res chain seq x y z
N MET A 1 0.49 -15.30 39.55
CA MET A 1 1.62 -14.60 38.91
C MET A 1 1.03 -13.68 37.86
N SER A 2 1.18 -12.38 38.05
CA SER A 2 0.63 -11.34 37.18
C SER A 2 1.37 -11.38 35.85
N THR A 3 0.72 -11.85 34.79
CA THR A 3 1.16 -11.58 33.42
C THR A 3 0.85 -10.13 33.15
N ASP A 4 1.87 -9.31 33.31
CA ASP A 4 1.90 -7.90 32.90
C ASP A 4 1.68 -7.87 31.38
N SER A 5 0.42 -7.73 30.96
CA SER A 5 0.07 -7.43 29.58
C SER A 5 0.57 -6.03 29.30
N ARG A 6 1.83 -5.90 28.88
CA ARG A 6 2.30 -4.68 28.23
C ARG A 6 1.40 -4.46 27.02
N THR A 7 0.42 -3.58 27.17
CA THR A 7 -0.29 -2.99 26.04
C THR A 7 0.77 -2.33 25.19
N VAL A 8 1.17 -2.98 24.10
CA VAL A 8 2.10 -2.38 23.14
C VAL A 8 1.32 -1.23 22.50
N VAL A 9 1.63 -0.02 22.93
CA VAL A 9 1.04 1.19 22.37
C VAL A 9 1.69 1.41 21.01
N SER A 10 0.87 1.47 19.96
CA SER A 10 1.33 1.80 18.62
C SER A 10 1.97 3.20 18.62
N PRO A 11 3.11 3.40 17.94
CA PRO A 11 3.66 4.75 17.75
C PRO A 11 2.79 5.61 16.81
N PHE A 12 1.92 4.97 16.03
CA PHE A 12 0.96 5.64 15.16
C PHE A 12 -0.29 6.07 15.93
N PRO A 13 -0.86 7.26 15.66
CA PRO A 13 -2.06 7.74 16.32
C PRO A 13 -3.27 6.86 15.99
N GLU A 14 -4.20 6.71 16.94
CA GLU A 14 -5.43 5.91 16.75
C GLU A 14 -6.34 6.49 15.66
N GLU A 15 -6.39 7.82 15.55
CA GLU A 15 -7.09 8.52 14.47
C GLU A 15 -6.12 8.84 13.34
N ARG A 16 -6.58 8.73 12.08
CA ARG A 16 -5.76 9.11 10.94
C ARG A 16 -5.42 10.61 11.03
N PRO A 17 -4.13 10.99 10.94
CA PRO A 17 -3.76 12.39 10.79
C PRO A 17 -4.48 13.01 9.59
N LYS A 18 -4.70 14.33 9.63
CA LYS A 18 -5.27 15.03 8.48
C LYS A 18 -4.33 14.89 7.29
N VAL A 19 -4.81 14.28 6.21
CA VAL A 19 -4.09 14.15 4.94
C VAL A 19 -4.62 15.17 3.95
N VAL A 20 -3.74 15.98 3.38
CA VAL A 20 -4.04 16.89 2.27
C VAL A 20 -3.04 16.65 1.15
N VAL A 21 -3.54 16.39 -0.04
CA VAL A 21 -2.73 16.17 -1.24
C VAL A 21 -3.05 17.27 -2.25
N GLU A 22 -2.05 18.06 -2.62
CA GLU A 22 -2.21 19.16 -3.57
C GLU A 22 -1.25 18.99 -4.74
N ARG A 23 -1.78 18.98 -5.98
CA ARG A 23 -0.96 18.90 -7.18
C ARG A 23 -0.16 20.19 -7.35
N LEU A 24 1.15 20.05 -7.52
CA LEU A 24 2.04 21.16 -7.80
C LEU A 24 2.22 21.34 -9.31
N ARG A 25 2.89 22.43 -9.70
CA ARG A 25 3.08 22.79 -11.12
C ARG A 25 4.27 22.06 -11.74
N GLU A 26 5.13 21.44 -10.95
CA GLU A 26 6.26 20.67 -11.46
C GLU A 26 5.78 19.43 -12.23
N LYS A 27 6.57 19.05 -13.23
CA LYS A 27 6.34 17.81 -13.97
C LYS A 27 6.97 16.65 -13.22
N ALA A 28 6.27 15.52 -13.20
CA ALA A 28 6.84 14.28 -12.69
C ALA A 28 8.07 13.88 -13.49
N SER A 29 9.03 13.29 -12.79
CA SER A 29 10.17 12.59 -13.38
C SER A 29 10.04 11.10 -13.07
N ALA A 30 10.80 10.27 -13.79
CA ALA A 30 10.79 8.84 -13.51
C ALA A 30 11.24 8.58 -12.07
N VAL A 31 10.55 7.64 -11.41
CA VAL A 31 10.80 7.28 -10.01
C VAL A 31 11.65 6.02 -9.98
N ASP A 32 12.63 5.99 -9.08
CA ASP A 32 13.41 4.81 -8.76
C ASP A 32 12.79 4.07 -7.55
N MET A 33 11.77 3.25 -7.81
CA MET A 33 11.03 2.51 -6.81
C MET A 33 11.76 1.21 -6.43
N ARG A 34 12.57 1.27 -5.37
CA ARG A 34 13.39 0.15 -4.88
C ARG A 34 12.69 -0.74 -3.87
N GLU A 35 11.49 -0.33 -3.44
CA GLU A 35 10.70 -1.02 -2.43
C GLU A 35 10.04 -2.28 -3.01
N LEU A 36 9.86 -3.29 -2.17
CA LEU A 36 8.91 -4.37 -2.43
C LEU A 36 7.50 -3.76 -2.50
N THR A 37 6.87 -3.95 -3.64
CA THR A 37 5.66 -3.25 -4.04
C THR A 37 4.57 -3.37 -2.98
N TRP A 38 4.10 -2.19 -2.54
CA TRP A 38 3.03 -2.00 -1.57
C TRP A 38 3.32 -2.45 -0.13
N TRP A 39 4.55 -2.89 0.18
CA TRP A 39 5.02 -3.17 1.55
C TRP A 39 6.22 -2.29 1.97
N PHE A 40 6.68 -1.40 1.09
CA PHE A 40 7.58 -0.25 1.33
C PHE A 40 8.99 -0.53 1.87
N VAL A 41 9.36 -1.79 2.11
CA VAL A 41 10.73 -2.15 2.50
C VAL A 41 11.61 -2.28 1.26
N VAL A 42 12.82 -1.77 1.31
CA VAL A 42 13.84 -2.04 0.29
C VAL A 42 14.51 -3.37 0.67
N PRO A 43 14.60 -4.37 -0.23
CA PRO A 43 15.25 -5.65 0.07
C PRO A 43 16.78 -5.54 0.02
N GLU A 44 17.32 -4.68 0.88
CA GLU A 44 18.73 -4.43 1.15
C GLU A 44 18.98 -4.52 2.65
N LEU A 45 20.11 -5.10 3.06
CA LEU A 45 20.40 -5.31 4.47
C LEU A 45 20.33 -4.02 5.27
N HIS A 46 19.68 -4.11 6.43
CA HIS A 46 19.47 -3.03 7.38
C HIS A 46 18.45 -1.96 6.96
N ASP A 47 17.78 -2.10 5.81
CA ASP A 47 16.60 -1.29 5.56
C ASP A 47 15.50 -1.64 6.57
N GLU A 48 14.82 -0.61 7.05
CA GLU A 48 13.69 -0.72 7.94
C GLU A 48 12.62 0.26 7.49
N VAL A 49 11.37 -0.17 7.59
CA VAL A 49 10.23 0.71 7.41
C VAL A 49 9.14 0.34 8.40
N ARG A 50 8.43 1.36 8.87
CA ARG A 50 7.20 1.21 9.64
C ARG A 50 6.08 1.94 8.93
N TRP A 51 4.91 1.34 8.87
CA TRP A 51 3.74 1.97 8.32
C TRP A 51 2.46 1.49 9.00
N ALA A 52 1.40 2.27 8.83
CA ALA A 52 0.11 2.05 9.43
C ALA A 52 -1.01 2.18 8.41
N GLU A 53 -1.96 1.25 8.45
CA GLU A 53 -3.22 1.32 7.72
C GLU A 53 -4.28 2.06 8.53
N TYR A 54 -4.97 2.95 7.84
CA TYR A 54 -6.17 3.61 8.34
C TYR A 54 -7.35 3.32 7.41
N GLN A 55 -8.47 2.90 7.99
CA GLN A 55 -9.72 2.67 7.27
C GLN A 55 -10.82 3.62 7.75
N PRO A 56 -11.77 4.02 6.89
CA PRO A 56 -12.95 4.77 7.30
C PRO A 56 -13.91 3.88 8.10
N ILE A 57 -14.50 4.44 9.15
CA ILE A 57 -15.60 3.81 9.89
C ILE A 57 -16.87 3.80 9.02
N HIS A 58 -17.59 2.69 9.00
CA HIS A 58 -18.83 2.55 8.25
C HIS A 58 -19.87 3.61 8.67
N GLY A 59 -20.37 4.36 7.68
CA GLY A 59 -21.38 5.41 7.91
C GLY A 59 -20.88 6.69 8.56
N GLY A 60 -19.58 6.79 8.88
CA GLY A 60 -18.94 7.98 9.44
C GLY A 60 -17.95 8.67 8.48
N SER A 61 -17.34 9.75 8.97
CA SER A 61 -16.20 10.44 8.34
C SER A 61 -14.88 10.15 9.05
N GLU A 62 -14.93 9.40 10.16
CA GLU A 62 -13.79 9.10 10.99
C GLU A 62 -12.95 7.99 10.38
N TRP A 63 -11.63 8.09 10.55
CA TRP A 63 -10.66 7.10 10.08
C TRP A 63 -9.88 6.58 11.29
N ARG A 64 -9.72 5.26 11.36
CA ARG A 64 -9.11 4.57 12.50
C ARG A 64 -7.97 3.68 12.07
N LEU A 65 -6.96 3.61 12.93
CA LEU A 65 -5.85 2.67 12.81
C LEU A 65 -6.39 1.24 12.86
N THR A 66 -6.11 0.44 11.82
CA THR A 66 -6.53 -0.97 11.73
C THR A 66 -5.35 -1.92 11.71
N TRP A 67 -4.19 -1.47 11.26
CA TRP A 67 -3.01 -2.31 11.11
C TRP A 67 -1.74 -1.48 11.22
N THR A 68 -0.73 -2.00 11.91
CA THR A 68 0.64 -1.51 11.81
C THR A 68 1.55 -2.64 11.35
N ASN A 69 2.58 -2.25 10.60
CA ASN A 69 3.55 -3.16 10.04
C ASN A 69 4.95 -2.56 10.25
N THR A 70 5.86 -3.36 10.78
CA THR A 70 7.29 -3.05 10.86
C THR A 70 8.05 -4.10 10.09
N MET A 71 8.81 -3.69 9.08
CA MET A 71 9.59 -4.58 8.24
C MET A 71 11.08 -4.27 8.41
N ARG A 72 11.88 -5.31 8.62
CA ARG A 72 13.33 -5.19 8.84
C ARG A 72 14.05 -6.16 7.93
N ALA A 73 14.80 -5.64 6.97
CA ALA A 73 15.64 -6.41 6.06
C ALA A 73 16.87 -6.93 6.84
N ALA A 74 16.72 -8.11 7.46
CA ALA A 74 17.51 -8.52 8.61
C ALA A 74 18.77 -9.31 8.23
N ARG A 75 18.69 -10.19 7.22
CA ARG A 75 19.75 -11.18 6.95
C ARG A 75 19.88 -11.48 5.47
N GLY A 76 21.10 -11.78 5.02
CA GLY A 76 21.31 -12.37 3.71
C GLY A 76 20.77 -13.81 3.68
N ALA A 77 20.15 -14.20 2.57
CA ALA A 77 19.59 -15.52 2.38
C ALA A 77 19.82 -15.98 0.93
N VAL A 78 19.60 -17.27 0.69
CA VAL A 78 19.59 -17.85 -0.66
C VAL A 78 18.34 -18.70 -0.78
N LEU A 79 17.47 -18.37 -1.74
CA LEU A 79 16.25 -19.12 -2.02
C LEU A 79 16.31 -19.64 -3.45
N HIS A 80 16.33 -20.97 -3.61
CA HIS A 80 16.49 -21.63 -4.93
C HIS A 80 17.64 -21.05 -5.76
N ASP A 81 18.84 -21.00 -5.16
CA ASP A 81 20.07 -20.46 -5.77
C ASP A 81 20.04 -18.95 -6.13
N ARG A 82 19.02 -18.21 -5.66
CA ARG A 82 18.97 -16.75 -5.79
C ARG A 82 19.37 -16.08 -4.48
N GLU A 83 20.41 -15.26 -4.50
CA GLU A 83 20.78 -14.38 -3.39
C GLU A 83 19.65 -13.38 -3.13
N CYS A 84 19.27 -13.26 -1.86
CA CYS A 84 18.16 -12.43 -1.43
C CYS A 84 18.35 -11.96 0.02
N VAL A 85 17.37 -11.19 0.51
CA VAL A 85 17.33 -10.72 1.89
C VAL A 85 16.09 -11.29 2.57
N GLU A 86 16.29 -11.92 3.72
CA GLU A 86 15.24 -12.27 4.67
C GLU A 86 14.80 -10.99 5.38
N ILE A 87 13.50 -10.75 5.38
CA ILE A 87 12.85 -9.60 6.00
C ILE A 87 11.92 -10.12 7.09
N ASP A 88 12.19 -9.68 8.32
CA ASP A 88 11.33 -9.93 9.48
C ASP A 88 10.18 -8.91 9.44
N VAL A 89 8.94 -9.38 9.50
CA VAL A 89 7.72 -8.55 9.49
C VAL A 89 7.00 -8.72 10.82
N GLU A 90 6.77 -7.61 11.51
CA GLU A 90 5.97 -7.54 12.73
C GLU A 90 4.66 -6.83 12.44
N GLU A 91 3.54 -7.53 12.63
CA GLU A 91 2.20 -7.03 12.32
C GLU A 91 1.38 -6.85 13.59
N GLN A 92 0.62 -5.76 13.70
CA GLN A 92 -0.37 -5.58 14.76
C GLN A 92 -1.69 -5.13 14.17
N HIS A 93 -2.75 -5.90 14.38
CA HIS A 93 -4.10 -5.56 13.94
C HIS A 93 -4.93 -5.00 15.10
N PHE A 94 -5.73 -4.00 14.80
CA PHE A 94 -6.60 -3.30 15.72
C PHE A 94 -8.05 -3.46 15.25
N ALA A 95 -8.92 -3.92 16.14
CA ALA A 95 -10.32 -4.08 15.81
C ALA A 95 -11.00 -2.71 15.69
N VAL A 96 -11.59 -2.44 14.53
CA VAL A 96 -12.49 -1.31 14.32
C VAL A 96 -13.91 -1.86 14.20
N ASP A 97 -14.82 -1.35 15.03
CA ASP A 97 -16.24 -1.74 15.09
C ASP A 97 -16.54 -3.25 15.21
N GLY A 98 -15.59 -4.03 15.74
CA GLY A 98 -15.74 -5.49 15.87
C GLY A 98 -15.79 -6.23 14.53
N LEU A 99 -15.43 -5.60 13.42
CA LEU A 99 -15.43 -6.19 12.06
C LEU A 99 -14.14 -6.93 11.72
N LEU A 100 -13.07 -6.70 12.47
CA LEU A 100 -11.84 -7.47 12.38
C LEU A 100 -11.77 -8.43 13.57
N ASP A 101 -11.83 -9.73 13.27
CA ASP A 101 -11.47 -10.75 14.26
C ASP A 101 -10.04 -10.47 14.72
N PRO A 102 -9.74 -10.52 16.03
CA PRO A 102 -8.36 -10.45 16.49
C PRO A 102 -7.60 -11.61 15.85
N MET A 103 -6.74 -11.31 14.88
CA MET A 103 -5.91 -12.34 14.28
C MET A 103 -5.05 -13.00 15.37
N THR A 104 -4.97 -14.33 15.30
CA THR A 104 -4.30 -15.19 16.29
C THR A 104 -2.86 -14.76 16.51
N ALA A 105 -2.40 -14.95 17.75
CA ALA A 105 -1.25 -14.29 18.38
C ALA A 105 0.15 -14.48 17.74
N ASP A 106 0.27 -15.09 16.57
CA ASP A 106 1.54 -15.16 15.84
C ASP A 106 1.63 -14.01 14.83
N ARG A 107 2.43 -13.01 15.18
CA ARG A 107 2.55 -11.72 14.49
C ARG A 107 3.77 -11.63 13.59
N HIS A 108 4.49 -12.74 13.42
CA HIS A 108 5.76 -12.79 12.72
C HIS A 108 5.60 -13.47 11.36
N THR A 109 5.40 -12.65 10.35
CA THR A 109 5.54 -13.05 8.94
C THR A 109 7.02 -12.94 8.56
N ARG A 110 7.51 -13.88 7.76
CA ARG A 110 8.84 -13.77 7.13
C ARG A 110 8.66 -13.67 5.64
N VAL A 111 9.39 -12.75 5.03
CA VAL A 111 9.39 -12.60 3.58
C VAL A 111 10.83 -12.56 3.08
N TRP A 112 11.02 -12.99 1.84
CA TRP A 112 12.32 -12.96 1.17
C TRP A 112 12.18 -12.13 -0.08
N GLY A 113 12.99 -11.07 -0.16
CA GLY A 113 12.98 -10.14 -1.28
C GLY A 113 14.36 -10.01 -1.90
N ARG A 114 14.40 -9.56 -3.15
CA ARG A 114 15.65 -9.24 -3.84
C ARG A 114 15.50 -7.91 -4.56
N LEU A 115 16.52 -7.07 -4.47
CA LEU A 115 16.67 -5.91 -5.34
C LEU A 115 17.78 -6.18 -6.35
N ASN A 116 17.52 -5.88 -7.62
CA ASN A 116 18.55 -5.86 -8.65
C ASN A 116 18.47 -4.55 -9.45
N ASP A 117 19.30 -4.41 -10.49
CA ASP A 117 19.37 -3.16 -11.28
C ASP A 117 18.07 -2.81 -12.02
N ARG A 118 17.14 -3.76 -12.16
CA ARG A 118 15.92 -3.62 -12.97
C ARG A 118 14.64 -3.71 -12.15
N GLU A 119 14.63 -4.45 -11.07
CA GLU A 119 13.40 -4.81 -10.35
C GLU A 119 13.64 -5.10 -8.87
N ALA A 120 12.58 -4.86 -8.09
CA ALA A 120 12.40 -5.44 -6.76
C ALA A 120 11.51 -6.68 -6.89
N GLU A 121 11.89 -7.78 -6.23
CA GLU A 121 11.26 -9.08 -6.43
C GLU A 121 10.88 -9.71 -5.09
N TRP A 122 9.63 -10.12 -4.97
CA TRP A 122 9.21 -11.07 -3.96
C TRP A 122 9.67 -12.48 -4.36
N LEU A 123 10.37 -13.17 -3.46
CA LEU A 123 10.86 -14.53 -3.70
C LEU A 123 10.21 -15.57 -2.80
N GLY A 124 9.83 -15.18 -1.58
CA GLY A 124 9.15 -16.10 -0.68
C GLY A 124 8.37 -15.37 0.40
N VAL A 125 7.32 -16.03 0.88
CA VAL A 125 6.45 -15.54 1.95
C VAL A 125 6.10 -16.73 2.83
N GLU A 126 6.44 -16.64 4.11
CA GLU A 126 6.06 -17.58 5.14
C GLU A 126 4.99 -16.95 6.03
N ARG A 127 3.83 -17.61 6.15
CA ARG A 127 2.73 -17.17 7.01
C ARG A 127 2.21 -18.32 7.87
N LEU A 128 1.68 -17.99 9.05
CA LEU A 128 0.91 -18.94 9.85
C LEU A 128 -0.49 -19.07 9.25
N ALA A 129 -0.88 -20.29 8.88
CA ALA A 129 -2.23 -20.61 8.46
C ALA A 129 -3.18 -20.73 9.66
N SER A 130 -4.49 -20.65 9.40
CA SER A 130 -5.53 -20.74 10.45
C SER A 130 -5.55 -22.07 11.21
N ASP A 131 -4.98 -23.13 10.62
CA ASP A 131 -4.81 -24.44 11.25
C ASP A 131 -3.56 -24.54 12.15
N GLY A 132 -2.80 -23.44 12.29
CA GLY A 132 -1.56 -23.38 13.08
C GLY A 132 -0.31 -23.88 12.35
N THR A 133 -0.41 -24.23 11.06
CA THR A 133 0.77 -24.63 10.26
C THR A 133 1.47 -23.42 9.65
N ARG A 134 2.81 -23.41 9.66
CA ARG A 134 3.59 -22.41 8.90
C ARG A 134 3.68 -22.86 7.45
N LYS A 135 3.20 -22.01 6.54
CA LYS A 135 3.23 -22.25 5.09
C LYS A 135 4.21 -21.29 4.45
N LEU A 136 5.28 -21.84 3.90
CA LEU A 136 6.19 -21.14 3.01
C LEU A 136 5.69 -21.32 1.58
N ARG A 137 5.45 -20.21 0.88
CA ARG A 137 5.27 -20.16 -0.57
C ARG A 137 6.42 -19.40 -1.19
N THR A 138 6.85 -19.81 -2.37
CA THR A 138 7.99 -19.25 -3.10
C THR A 138 7.61 -18.91 -4.53
N PHE A 139 8.46 -18.16 -5.23
CA PHE A 139 8.30 -17.82 -6.64
C PHE A 139 8.24 -19.01 -7.61
N LEU A 140 8.49 -20.24 -7.14
CA LEU A 140 8.35 -21.47 -7.91
C LEU A 140 7.03 -22.20 -7.68
N ASP A 141 6.24 -21.77 -6.70
CA ASP A 141 4.93 -22.37 -6.40
C ASP A 141 3.84 -21.77 -7.28
N ASP A 142 2.91 -22.60 -7.75
CA ASP A 142 1.81 -22.19 -8.61
C ASP A 142 0.99 -21.05 -7.98
N GLY A 143 0.72 -20.01 -8.77
CA GLY A 143 -0.09 -18.86 -8.37
C GLY A 143 0.57 -17.97 -7.33
N PHE A 144 1.90 -18.04 -7.15
CA PHE A 144 2.62 -17.07 -6.32
C PHE A 144 2.56 -15.68 -6.95
N GLU A 145 2.64 -15.62 -8.27
CA GLU A 145 2.63 -14.42 -9.10
C GLU A 145 1.31 -13.61 -9.06
N LEU A 146 0.24 -14.21 -8.52
CA LEU A 146 -1.06 -13.55 -8.39
C LEU A 146 -1.10 -12.54 -7.24
N ASP A 147 -0.34 -12.81 -6.18
CA ASP A 147 -0.28 -11.97 -4.96
C ASP A 147 1.08 -11.27 -4.81
N TRP A 148 2.12 -11.86 -5.41
CA TRP A 148 3.52 -11.47 -5.24
C TRP A 148 4.19 -11.45 -6.61
N GLY A 149 5.41 -10.91 -6.71
CA GLY A 149 6.16 -11.03 -7.96
C GLY A 149 7.24 -9.98 -8.11
N THR A 150 7.51 -9.64 -9.36
CA THR A 150 8.51 -8.66 -9.75
C THR A 150 7.87 -7.31 -9.99
N CYS A 151 8.51 -6.25 -9.53
CA CYS A 151 8.11 -4.89 -9.83
C CYS A 151 9.26 -4.13 -10.50
N PRO A 152 9.01 -3.45 -11.63
CA PRO A 152 10.00 -2.59 -12.24
C PRO A 152 10.50 -1.54 -11.25
N ARG A 153 11.83 -1.47 -11.12
CA ARG A 153 12.48 -0.47 -10.27
C ARG A 153 12.28 0.92 -10.83
N ARG A 154 12.41 1.07 -12.15
CA ARG A 154 12.19 2.36 -12.82
C ARG A 154 10.73 2.48 -13.24
N ILE A 155 10.03 3.45 -12.66
CA ILE A 155 8.68 3.83 -13.06
C ILE A 155 8.76 5.09 -13.91
N ASP A 156 8.47 4.99 -15.21
CA ASP A 156 8.55 6.13 -16.11
C ASP A 156 7.39 7.12 -15.86
N ALA A 157 7.73 8.41 -15.94
CA ALA A 157 6.76 9.48 -15.87
C ALA A 157 6.16 9.78 -17.25
N GLY A 158 4.91 10.21 -17.24
CA GLY A 158 4.24 10.74 -18.42
C GLY A 158 2.91 11.39 -18.06
N GLU A 159 2.36 12.14 -18.99
CA GLU A 159 1.02 12.73 -18.87
C GLU A 159 -0.03 11.69 -19.26
N TRP A 160 -0.09 10.59 -18.49
CA TRP A 160 -0.94 9.44 -18.78
C TRP A 160 -2.39 9.62 -18.32
N LEU A 161 -2.62 10.57 -17.41
CA LEU A 161 -3.92 10.95 -16.89
C LEU A 161 -4.24 12.39 -17.28
N VAL A 162 -5.41 12.59 -17.86
CA VAL A 162 -5.92 13.92 -18.26
C VAL A 162 -7.23 14.15 -17.54
N ALA A 163 -7.28 15.16 -16.67
CA ALA A 163 -8.51 15.57 -16.01
C ALA A 163 -9.26 16.60 -16.86
N ASP A 164 -10.58 16.49 -16.93
CA ASP A 164 -11.45 17.52 -17.51
C ASP A 164 -11.90 18.57 -16.47
N GLU A 165 -12.74 19.52 -16.89
CA GLU A 165 -13.24 20.61 -16.04
C GLU A 165 -14.13 20.10 -14.89
N ASP A 166 -14.76 18.94 -15.06
CA ASP A 166 -15.62 18.29 -14.06
C ASP A 166 -14.83 17.36 -13.12
N GLY A 167 -13.51 17.26 -13.32
CA GLY A 167 -12.61 16.41 -12.54
C GLY A 167 -12.67 14.93 -12.91
N GLN A 168 -13.30 14.57 -14.03
CA GLN A 168 -13.21 13.21 -14.56
C GLN A 168 -11.84 13.00 -15.19
N ILE A 169 -11.27 11.82 -14.97
CA ILE A 169 -9.92 11.49 -15.42
C ILE A 169 -10.03 10.53 -16.60
N GLY A 170 -9.53 10.92 -17.76
CA GLY A 170 -9.31 10.03 -18.88
C GLY A 170 -7.88 9.49 -18.90
N ARG A 171 -7.71 8.20 -19.21
CA ARG A 171 -6.39 7.61 -19.46
C ARG A 171 -6.00 7.73 -20.93
N CYS A 172 -4.73 8.00 -21.19
CA CYS A 172 -4.18 7.81 -22.52
C CYS A 172 -4.24 6.33 -22.91
N ARG A 173 -4.56 6.04 -24.18
CA ARG A 173 -4.73 4.68 -24.70
C ARG A 173 -3.53 3.77 -24.45
N ASP A 174 -2.32 4.33 -24.50
CA ASP A 174 -1.06 3.60 -24.35
C ASP A 174 -0.48 3.70 -22.92
N SER A 175 -1.28 4.15 -21.95
CA SER A 175 -0.83 4.20 -20.55
C SER A 175 -0.43 2.81 -20.05
N PRO A 176 0.71 2.68 -19.35
CA PRO A 176 1.09 1.42 -18.72
C PRO A 176 0.21 1.16 -17.48
N THR A 177 0.26 -0.05 -16.94
CA THR A 177 -0.47 -0.39 -15.70
C THR A 177 0.06 0.39 -14.50
N VAL A 178 1.38 0.61 -14.45
CA VAL A 178 2.06 1.39 -13.40
C VAL A 178 2.84 2.53 -14.04
N PHE A 179 2.64 3.77 -13.56
CA PHE A 179 3.35 4.96 -14.06
C PHE A 179 3.45 6.06 -13.00
N ALA A 180 4.39 6.99 -13.21
CA ALA A 180 4.45 8.23 -12.44
C ALA A 180 3.63 9.33 -13.13
N ASP A 181 2.77 10.02 -12.37
CA ASP A 181 1.94 11.12 -12.84
C ASP A 181 1.88 12.26 -11.81
N GLY A 182 2.48 13.40 -12.16
CA GLY A 182 2.45 14.63 -11.37
C GLY A 182 3.32 14.65 -10.11
N VAL A 183 3.59 15.86 -9.65
CA VAL A 183 4.25 16.14 -8.36
C VAL A 183 3.24 16.78 -7.43
N PHE A 184 3.29 16.42 -6.15
CA PHE A 184 2.29 16.78 -5.14
C PHE A 184 2.97 17.24 -3.85
N ALA A 185 2.39 18.25 -3.21
CA ALA A 185 2.62 18.50 -1.80
C ALA A 185 1.69 17.58 -1.00
N VAL A 186 2.27 16.64 -0.28
CA VAL A 186 1.58 15.70 0.60
C VAL A 186 1.77 16.17 2.02
N ARG A 187 0.67 16.56 2.66
CA ARG A 187 0.65 17.01 4.05
C ARG A 187 -0.04 15.97 4.92
N VAL A 188 0.64 15.52 5.96
CA VAL A 188 0.13 14.55 6.93
C VAL A 188 0.33 15.16 8.32
N GLY A 189 -0.77 15.61 8.93
CA GLY A 189 -0.69 16.40 10.16
C GLY A 189 0.12 17.69 9.95
N GLU A 190 1.23 17.82 10.68
CA GLU A 190 2.15 18.96 10.57
C GLU A 190 3.26 18.74 9.53
N GLN A 191 3.49 17.50 9.09
CA GLN A 191 4.50 17.18 8.10
C GLN A 191 4.02 17.56 6.68
N SER A 192 4.94 18.02 5.86
CA SER A 192 4.69 18.38 4.46
C SER A 192 5.88 17.99 3.61
N LEU A 193 5.66 17.10 2.65
CA LEU A 193 6.70 16.56 1.78
C LEU A 193 6.28 16.69 0.32
N THR A 194 7.25 16.87 -0.57
CA THR A 194 7.03 16.90 -2.01
C THR A 194 7.23 15.51 -2.56
N CYS A 195 6.19 14.95 -3.19
CA CYS A 195 6.19 13.58 -3.67
C CYS A 195 5.82 13.52 -5.15
N THR A 196 6.37 12.54 -5.87
CA THR A 196 5.83 12.10 -7.15
C THR A 196 4.72 11.09 -6.89
N ARG A 197 3.57 11.23 -7.55
CA ARG A 197 2.53 10.19 -7.45
C ARG A 197 2.82 9.09 -8.45
N VAL A 198 2.91 7.86 -7.96
CA VAL A 198 2.88 6.63 -8.74
C VAL A 198 1.45 6.09 -8.73
N VAL A 199 0.93 5.76 -9.91
CA VAL A 199 -0.41 5.23 -10.11
C VAL A 199 -0.30 3.79 -10.57
N GLU A 200 -1.10 2.91 -10.00
CA GLU A 200 -1.39 1.59 -10.56
C GLU A 200 -2.89 1.46 -10.85
N VAL A 201 -3.20 1.08 -12.09
CA VAL A 201 -4.55 0.81 -12.57
C VAL A 201 -4.51 -0.16 -13.74
N GLU A 202 -5.32 -1.21 -13.68
CA GLU A 202 -5.38 -2.21 -14.75
C GLU A 202 -5.78 -1.62 -16.09
N LYS A 203 -5.15 -2.07 -17.19
CA LYS A 203 -5.42 -1.51 -18.54
C LYS A 203 -6.90 -1.60 -18.91
N ASP A 204 -7.48 -2.77 -18.72
CA ASP A 204 -8.89 -3.06 -18.94
C ASP A 204 -9.69 -3.01 -17.62
N ALA A 205 -9.33 -2.05 -16.74
CA ALA A 205 -9.99 -1.84 -15.46
C ALA A 205 -11.52 -1.75 -15.61
N SER A 206 -12.17 -2.19 -14.55
CA SER A 206 -13.61 -2.19 -14.33
C SER A 206 -13.92 -1.67 -12.92
N GLU A 207 -15.20 -1.46 -12.61
CA GLU A 207 -15.62 -1.13 -11.23
C GLU A 207 -15.47 -2.29 -10.23
N LEU A 208 -14.81 -3.40 -10.60
CA LEU A 208 -14.41 -4.48 -9.70
C LEU A 208 -12.93 -4.41 -9.32
N ASP A 209 -12.17 -3.58 -10.02
CA ASP A 209 -10.72 -3.49 -9.86
C ASP A 209 -10.33 -2.42 -8.85
N VAL A 210 -9.02 -2.27 -8.67
CA VAL A 210 -8.40 -1.39 -7.69
C VAL A 210 -7.60 -0.32 -8.42
N VAL A 211 -7.63 0.89 -7.88
CA VAL A 211 -6.71 1.95 -8.26
C VAL A 211 -5.87 2.31 -7.05
N ILE A 212 -4.56 2.38 -7.26
CA ILE A 212 -3.61 2.76 -6.23
C ILE A 212 -2.98 4.08 -6.62
N PHE A 213 -2.96 5.02 -5.67
CA PHE A 213 -2.11 6.21 -5.73
C PHE A 213 -1.10 6.12 -4.59
N ALA A 214 0.16 5.86 -4.93
CA ALA A 214 1.27 5.95 -4.01
C ALA A 214 2.01 7.28 -4.21
N PHE A 215 2.41 7.92 -3.12
CA PHE A 215 3.14 9.19 -3.14
C PHE A 215 4.54 8.92 -2.62
N VAL A 216 5.49 9.03 -3.54
CA VAL A 216 6.87 8.59 -3.37
C VAL A 216 7.78 9.81 -3.34
N ASP A 217 8.71 9.87 -2.40
CA ASP A 217 9.70 10.94 -2.32
C ASP A 217 10.76 10.85 -3.44
N ASP A 218 11.74 11.77 -3.43
CA ASP A 218 12.83 11.80 -4.40
C ASP A 218 13.85 10.65 -4.22
N GLY A 219 13.87 10.02 -3.05
CA GLY A 219 14.63 8.81 -2.74
C GLY A 219 13.96 7.51 -3.18
N GLY A 220 12.73 7.58 -3.72
CA GLY A 220 11.97 6.40 -4.12
C GLY A 220 11.24 5.72 -2.95
N ARG A 221 11.06 6.40 -1.81
CA ARG A 221 10.35 5.88 -0.64
C ARG A 221 8.89 6.29 -0.62
N THR A 222 8.01 5.33 -0.36
CA THR A 222 6.59 5.63 -0.23
C THR A 222 6.31 6.36 1.08
N LEU A 223 5.52 7.44 1.01
CA LEU A 223 5.08 8.22 2.17
C LEU A 223 3.60 7.97 2.49
N LEU A 224 2.79 8.01 1.44
CA LEU A 224 1.36 7.75 1.49
C LEU A 224 1.04 6.76 0.39
N PHE A 225 0.38 5.67 0.75
CA PHE A 225 -0.29 4.80 -0.20
C PHE A 225 -1.78 4.97 -0.02
N ARG A 226 -2.50 5.21 -1.09
CA ARG A 226 -3.94 5.38 -1.07
C ARG A 226 -4.58 4.41 -2.03
N ARG A 227 -5.52 3.62 -1.50
CA ARG A 227 -6.29 2.67 -2.30
C ARG A 227 -7.71 3.15 -2.55
N TYR A 228 -8.11 3.08 -3.80
CA TYR A 228 -9.50 3.19 -4.22
C TYR A 228 -9.97 1.83 -4.73
N ASP A 229 -11.03 1.30 -4.12
CA ASP A 229 -11.68 0.08 -4.61
C ASP A 229 -12.79 0.47 -5.57
N GLY A 230 -12.99 -0.32 -6.63
CA GLY A 230 -14.10 -0.17 -7.54
C GLY A 230 -15.44 -0.15 -6.82
N ASN A 231 -16.40 0.59 -7.37
CA ASN A 231 -17.69 0.80 -6.72
C ASN A 231 -18.53 -0.48 -6.57
N ARG A 232 -18.24 -1.51 -7.39
CA ARG A 232 -18.92 -2.80 -7.36
C ARG A 232 -18.04 -3.83 -6.66
N ARG A 233 -18.67 -4.66 -5.84
CA ARG A 233 -17.97 -5.79 -5.20
C ARG A 233 -17.99 -7.05 -6.05
N VAL A 234 -19.08 -7.26 -6.80
CA VAL A 234 -19.31 -8.44 -7.64
C VAL A 234 -19.97 -7.99 -8.94
N ALA A 235 -19.64 -8.64 -10.06
CA ALA A 235 -20.14 -8.24 -11.38
C ALA A 235 -21.68 -8.26 -11.50
N ARG A 236 -22.35 -9.11 -10.71
CA ARG A 236 -23.79 -9.40 -10.79
C ARG A 236 -24.37 -9.84 -9.43
N ASP A 237 -24.46 -8.93 -8.46
CA ASP A 237 -25.30 -9.16 -7.30
C ASP A 237 -26.08 -7.90 -6.88
N GLU A 238 -27.02 -8.07 -5.94
CA GLU A 238 -27.81 -6.98 -5.35
C GLU A 238 -27.08 -6.35 -4.14
N SER A 239 -25.77 -6.59 -3.97
CA SER A 239 -25.03 -6.01 -2.86
C SER A 239 -24.97 -4.49 -2.99
N ARG A 240 -24.94 -3.81 -1.84
CA ARG A 240 -24.81 -2.35 -1.81
C ARG A 240 -23.50 -1.96 -2.46
N ASN A 241 -23.54 -0.95 -3.33
CA ASN A 241 -22.34 -0.37 -3.92
C ASN A 241 -21.46 0.21 -2.81
N ARG A 242 -20.15 0.24 -3.04
CA ARG A 242 -19.19 0.71 -2.03
C ARG A 242 -19.44 2.16 -1.65
N GLN A 243 -19.84 3.01 -2.60
CA GLN A 243 -20.23 4.39 -2.33
C GLN A 243 -21.42 4.53 -1.37
N ASP A 244 -22.30 3.52 -1.29
CA ASP A 244 -23.46 3.53 -0.39
C ASP A 244 -23.05 3.08 1.02
N LEU A 245 -22.02 2.23 1.12
CA LEU A 245 -21.41 1.81 2.39
C LEU A 245 -20.53 2.91 2.99
N LEU A 246 -19.88 3.70 2.13
CA LEU A 246 -18.97 4.78 2.48
C LEU A 246 -19.42 6.09 1.80
N PRO A 247 -20.58 6.65 2.17
CA PRO A 247 -21.15 7.81 1.49
C PRO A 247 -20.30 9.07 1.60
N GLN A 248 -19.43 9.15 2.61
CA GLN A 248 -18.53 10.28 2.87
C GLN A 248 -17.11 10.05 2.33
N ALA A 249 -16.81 8.88 1.77
CA ALA A 249 -15.50 8.61 1.20
C ALA A 249 -15.29 9.42 -0.09
N GLU A 250 -14.05 9.86 -0.30
CA GLU A 250 -13.60 10.48 -1.54
C GLU A 250 -13.82 9.50 -2.71
N ARG A 251 -14.14 10.06 -3.89
CA ARG A 251 -14.37 9.28 -5.10
C ARG A 251 -13.53 9.85 -6.23
N ILE A 252 -13.04 8.96 -7.06
CA ILE A 252 -12.42 9.32 -8.34
C ILE A 252 -13.18 8.62 -9.46
N VAL A 253 -13.25 9.28 -10.61
CA VAL A 253 -13.83 8.73 -11.83
C VAL A 253 -12.73 8.63 -12.87
N ILE A 254 -12.37 7.42 -13.26
CA ILE A 254 -11.35 7.15 -14.30
C ILE A 254 -12.03 6.40 -15.45
N ASP A 255 -11.95 6.95 -16.67
CA ASP A 255 -12.60 6.41 -17.86
C ASP A 255 -14.11 6.10 -17.66
N GLY A 256 -14.79 6.95 -16.89
CA GLY A 256 -16.21 6.80 -16.55
C GLY A 256 -16.52 5.76 -15.47
N MET A 257 -15.51 5.12 -14.87
CA MET A 257 -15.67 4.15 -13.79
C MET A 257 -15.44 4.79 -12.43
N THR A 258 -16.28 4.46 -11.45
CA THR A 258 -16.18 5.03 -10.10
C THR A 258 -15.32 4.15 -9.20
N PHE A 259 -14.33 4.76 -8.55
CA PHE A 259 -13.52 4.13 -7.50
C PHE A 259 -13.66 4.93 -6.20
N VAL A 260 -13.81 4.22 -5.08
CA VAL A 260 -14.12 4.78 -3.76
C VAL A 260 -12.93 4.61 -2.83
N HIS A 261 -12.49 5.69 -2.19
CA HIS A 261 -11.36 5.69 -1.26
C HIS A 261 -11.63 4.73 -0.11
N SER A 262 -10.76 3.73 0.03
CA SER A 262 -10.99 2.56 0.86
C SER A 262 -10.07 2.52 2.06
N TYR A 263 -8.77 2.77 1.87
CA TYR A 263 -7.84 2.93 2.97
C TYR A 263 -6.60 3.75 2.57
N ASP A 264 -5.87 4.24 3.58
CA ASP A 264 -4.55 4.86 3.42
C ASP A 264 -3.51 4.06 4.22
N TYR A 265 -2.31 3.84 3.67
CA TYR A 265 -1.12 3.51 4.46
C TYR A 265 -0.27 4.77 4.62
N LEU A 266 0.13 5.06 5.85
CA LEU A 266 1.02 6.16 6.20
C LEU A 266 2.30 5.58 6.81
N THR A 267 3.46 5.96 6.27
CA THR A 267 4.74 5.57 6.86
C THR A 267 5.03 6.37 8.13
N ALA A 268 5.89 5.85 9.00
CA ALA A 268 6.35 6.56 10.20
C ALA A 268 6.93 7.94 9.84
N MET A 269 7.74 7.99 8.78
CA MET A 269 8.27 9.23 8.19
C MET A 269 7.18 10.23 7.84
N ALA A 270 6.11 9.81 7.15
CA ALA A 270 4.99 10.69 6.80
C ALA A 270 4.29 11.26 8.04
N CYS A 271 4.21 10.47 9.11
CA CYS A 271 3.63 10.89 10.39
C CYS A 271 4.59 11.69 11.28
N GLY A 272 5.86 11.88 10.89
CA GLY A 272 6.88 12.53 11.72
C GLY A 272 7.25 11.71 12.96
N ILE A 273 7.16 10.39 12.86
CA ILE A 273 7.55 9.43 13.90
C ILE A 273 9.00 9.05 13.62
N ASP A 274 9.89 9.28 14.58
CA ASP A 274 11.29 8.88 14.51
C ASP A 274 11.43 7.35 14.59
N ASP A 275 12.41 6.80 13.86
CA ASP A 275 12.74 5.36 13.87
C ASP A 275 13.48 4.91 15.14
#